data_AF-A0A0F7K427-F1
#
_entry.id   AF-A0A0F7K427-F1
#
_cell.length_a   1.000
_cell.length_b   1.000
_cell.length_c   1.000
_cell.angle_alpha   90.00
_cell.angle_beta   90.00
_cell.angle_gamma   90.00
#
_symmetry.space_group_name_H-M   'P 1'
#
loop_
_entity.id
_entity.type
_entity.pdbx_description
1 polymer ?
#
loop_
_entity_poly.entity_id
_entity_poly.type
_entity_poly.pdbx_seq_one_letter_code
_entity_poly.pdbx_strand_id
1 'polypeptide(L)'
;MPAIDDLSESAKTAHRAFLDMGQSKTAHFDFLVALETKYKLGGAPGVDENRELARLLSVHDKNVQAFKAALAVVTDSEEKRLLLQLFS
;
A
#
# COMPACT_ATOMS: atom_id res chain seq x y z
N MET A 1 -12.04 0.40 22.40
CA MET A 1 -11.67 -0.50 21.28
C MET A 1 -10.28 -1.02 21.59
N PRO A 2 -10.01 -2.32 21.46
CA PRO A 2 -8.65 -2.83 21.62
C PRO A 2 -7.73 -2.09 20.65
N ALA A 3 -6.55 -1.68 21.13
CA ALA A 3 -5.54 -1.07 20.28
C ALA A 3 -4.94 -2.16 19.36
N ILE A 4 -4.33 -1.77 18.24
CA ILE A 4 -3.62 -2.73 17.38
C ILE A 4 -2.54 -3.50 18.16
N ASP A 5 -2.00 -2.87 19.22
CA ASP A 5 -0.99 -3.43 20.12
C ASP A 5 -1.51 -4.62 20.94
N ASP A 6 -2.84 -4.72 21.12
CA ASP A 6 -3.50 -5.79 21.87
C ASP A 6 -3.84 -7.01 20.99
N LEU A 7 -3.65 -6.92 19.66
CA LEU A 7 -3.94 -8.02 18.73
C LEU A 7 -2.76 -9.02 18.62
N SER A 8 -3.02 -10.16 18.01
CA SER A 8 -1.98 -11.13 17.64
C SER A 8 -0.91 -10.52 16.73
N GLU A 9 0.28 -11.14 16.73
CA GLU A 9 1.37 -10.74 15.84
C GLU A 9 1.01 -10.90 14.36
N SER A 10 0.15 -11.87 14.00
CA SER A 10 -0.36 -12.00 12.63
C SER A 10 -1.28 -10.85 12.27
N ALA A 11 -2.15 -10.41 13.18
CA ALA A 11 -3.01 -9.24 12.97
C ALA A 11 -2.19 -7.94 12.85
N LYS A 12 -1.18 -7.73 13.70
CA LYS A 12 -0.24 -6.60 13.60
C LYS A 12 0.50 -6.61 12.27
N THR A 13 0.97 -7.78 11.82
CA THR A 13 1.63 -7.94 10.53
C THR A 13 0.70 -7.60 9.37
N ALA A 14 -0.56 -8.05 9.41
CA ALA A 14 -1.56 -7.72 8.40
C ALA A 14 -1.87 -6.22 8.36
N HIS A 15 -2.00 -5.58 9.52
CA HIS A 15 -2.18 -4.13 9.61
C HIS A 15 -0.96 -3.37 9.06
N ARG A 16 0.26 -3.79 9.38
CA ARG A 16 1.47 -3.18 8.82
C ARG A 16 1.52 -3.31 7.30
N ALA A 17 1.23 -4.49 6.77
CA ALA A 17 1.19 -4.72 5.33
C ALA A 17 0.12 -3.87 4.62
N PHE A 18 -1.02 -3.62 5.28
CA PHE A 18 -2.03 -2.68 4.80
C PHE A 18 -1.49 -1.25 4.71
N LEU A 19 -0.79 -0.77 5.75
CA LEU A 19 -0.17 0.56 5.73
C LEU A 19 0.88 0.68 4.62
N ASP A 20 1.73 -0.33 4.44
CA ASP A 20 2.75 -0.35 3.38
C ASP A 20 2.11 -0.37 1.96
N MET A 21 0.98 -1.08 1.80
CA MET A 21 0.16 -1.04 0.59
C MET A 21 -0.40 0.37 0.33
N GLY A 22 -0.93 1.04 1.36
CA GLY A 22 -1.43 2.41 1.27
C GLY A 22 -0.34 3.43 0.90
N GLN A 23 0.84 3.31 1.53
CA GLN A 23 1.99 4.18 1.24
C GLN A 23 2.50 3.99 -0.19
N SER A 24 2.67 2.75 -0.65
CA SER A 24 3.09 2.48 -2.03
C SER A 24 2.09 2.97 -3.08
N LYS A 25 0.78 2.86 -2.80
CA LYS A 25 -0.28 3.41 -3.64
C LYS A 25 -0.15 4.93 -3.74
N THR A 26 0.00 5.61 -2.60
CA THR A 26 0.14 7.07 -2.51
C THR A 26 1.37 7.54 -3.29
N ALA A 27 2.53 6.90 -3.09
CA ALA A 27 3.75 7.23 -3.82
C ALA A 27 3.59 7.11 -5.35
N HIS A 28 2.87 6.10 -5.83
CA HIS A 28 2.58 5.95 -7.26
C HIS A 28 1.70 7.10 -7.78
N PHE A 29 0.64 7.47 -7.06
CA PHE A 29 -0.25 8.58 -7.45
C PHE A 29 0.44 9.93 -7.38
N ASP A 30 1.22 10.21 -6.34
CA ASP A 30 1.98 11.45 -6.20
C ASP A 30 2.95 11.62 -7.37
N PHE A 31 3.58 10.53 -7.81
CA PHE A 31 4.44 10.56 -8.99
C PHE A 31 3.66 10.86 -10.28
N LEU A 32 2.47 10.28 -10.45
CA LEU A 32 1.59 10.59 -11.59
C LEU A 32 1.17 12.07 -11.60
N VAL A 33 0.83 12.65 -10.45
CA VAL A 33 0.47 14.08 -10.32
C VAL A 33 1.68 14.97 -10.64
N ALA A 34 2.88 14.58 -10.22
CA ALA A 34 4.11 15.29 -10.55
C ALA A 34 4.39 15.27 -12.07
N LEU A 35 4.21 14.12 -12.71
CA LEU A 35 4.34 13.99 -14.18
C LEU A 35 3.29 14.81 -14.92
N GLU A 36 2.03 14.77 -14.48
CA GLU A 36 0.96 15.58 -15.06
C GLU A 36 1.31 17.08 -14.99
N THR A 37 1.81 17.53 -13.84
CA THR A 37 2.26 18.92 -13.65
C THR A 37 3.40 19.27 -14.60
N LYS A 38 4.42 18.40 -14.70
CA LYS A 38 5.55 18.58 -15.62
C LYS A 38 5.06 18.71 -17.08
N TYR A 39 4.17 17.84 -17.51
CA TYR A 39 3.70 17.83 -18.90
C TYR A 39 2.79 19.02 -19.22
N LYS A 40 1.98 19.48 -18.26
CA LYS A 40 1.20 20.72 -18.39
C LYS A 40 2.09 21.96 -18.56
N LEU A 41 3.31 21.95 -18.04
CA LEU A 41 4.30 23.01 -18.20
C LEU A 41 5.16 22.87 -19.47
N GLY A 42 4.82 21.95 -20.38
CA GLY A 42 5.54 21.72 -21.64
C GLY A 42 6.72 20.77 -21.53
N GLY A 43 6.91 20.09 -20.40
CA GLY A 43 7.88 19.01 -20.27
C GLY A 43 7.49 17.79 -21.11
N ALA A 44 8.48 17.05 -21.60
CA ALA A 44 8.26 15.82 -22.36
C ALA A 44 8.48 14.55 -21.51
N PRO A 45 7.77 13.44 -21.81
CA PRO A 45 8.01 12.14 -21.20
C PRO A 45 9.43 11.63 -21.45
N GLY A 46 10.04 11.04 -20.41
CA GLY A 46 11.37 10.47 -20.42
C GLY A 46 11.39 8.97 -20.08
N VAL A 47 12.46 8.30 -20.50
CA VAL A 47 12.67 6.86 -20.21
C VAL A 47 12.79 6.60 -18.70
N ASP A 48 13.40 7.51 -17.95
CA ASP A 48 13.56 7.35 -16.50
C ASP A 48 12.23 7.45 -15.76
N GLU A 49 11.28 8.25 -16.26
CA GLU A 49 9.93 8.37 -15.69
C GLU A 49 9.14 7.08 -15.86
N ASN A 50 9.25 6.46 -17.05
CA ASN A 50 8.65 5.15 -17.29
C ASN A 50 9.28 4.06 -16.41
N ARG A 51 10.61 4.11 -16.21
CA ARG A 51 11.31 3.18 -15.31
C ARG A 51 10.83 3.36 -13.87
N GLU A 52 10.68 4.59 -13.41
CA GLU A 52 10.23 4.88 -12.05
C GLU A 52 8.77 4.49 -11.83
N LEU A 53 7.87 4.75 -12.79
CA LEU A 53 6.50 4.26 -12.77
C LEU A 53 6.44 2.74 -12.65
N ALA A 54 7.22 2.02 -13.46
CA ALA A 54 7.28 0.56 -13.41
C ALA A 54 7.83 0.06 -12.07
N ARG A 55 8.83 0.73 -11.51
CA ARG A 55 9.39 0.40 -10.18
C ARG A 55 8.34 0.59 -9.08
N LEU A 56 7.64 1.72 -9.07
CA LEU A 56 6.59 2.03 -8.08
C LEU A 56 5.43 1.03 -8.17
N LEU A 57 5.01 0.68 -9.39
CA LEU A 57 3.97 -0.33 -9.60
C LEU A 57 4.41 -1.72 -9.09
N SER A 58 5.65 -2.13 -9.39
CA SER A 58 6.19 -3.40 -8.90
C SER A 58 6.29 -3.45 -7.37
N VAL A 59 6.62 -2.33 -6.72
CA VAL A 59 6.60 -2.23 -5.24
C VAL A 59 5.18 -2.37 -4.72
N HIS A 60 4.21 -1.68 -5.33
CA HIS A 60 2.81 -1.78 -4.93
C HIS A 60 2.28 -3.22 -5.06
N ASP A 61 2.57 -3.89 -6.17
CA ASP A 61 2.17 -5.29 -6.38
C ASP A 61 2.72 -6.22 -5.29
N LYS A 62 4.00 -6.06 -4.93
CA LYS A 62 4.61 -6.82 -3.83
C LYS A 62 3.90 -6.56 -2.50
N ASN A 63 3.56 -5.30 -2.20
CA ASN A 63 2.86 -4.95 -0.97
C ASN A 63 1.43 -5.49 -0.95
N VAL A 64 0.72 -5.51 -2.08
CA VAL A 64 -0.60 -6.15 -2.22
C VAL A 64 -0.50 -7.65 -1.94
N GLN A 65 0.50 -8.35 -2.50
CA GLN A 65 0.70 -9.78 -2.23
C GLN A 65 1.05 -10.05 -0.76
N ALA A 66 1.93 -9.24 -0.17
CA ALA A 66 2.30 -9.34 1.24
C ALA A 66 1.08 -9.13 2.15
N PHE A 67 0.24 -8.13 1.86
CA PHE A 67 -1.00 -7.89 2.60
C PHE A 67 -1.97 -9.07 2.49
N LYS A 68 -2.20 -9.61 1.28
CA LYS A 68 -3.05 -10.79 1.07
C LYS A 68 -2.56 -11.99 1.87
N ALA A 69 -1.25 -12.25 1.84
CA ALA A 69 -0.65 -13.35 2.58
C ALA A 69 -0.80 -13.14 4.10
N ALA A 70 -0.50 -11.95 4.61
CA ALA A 70 -0.61 -11.63 6.03
C ALA A 70 -2.06 -11.74 6.53
N LEU A 71 -3.03 -11.21 5.78
CA LEU A 71 -4.45 -11.27 6.15
C LEU A 71 -5.00 -12.71 6.13
N ALA A 72 -4.48 -13.56 5.23
CA ALA A 72 -4.87 -14.97 5.17
C ALA A 72 -4.43 -15.78 6.40
N VAL A 73 -3.34 -15.37 7.07
CA VAL A 73 -2.82 -16.02 8.28
C VAL A 73 -3.58 -15.59 9.54
N VAL A 74 -4.27 -14.46 9.51
CA VAL A 74 -5.20 -14.10 10.59
C VAL A 74 -6.36 -15.10 10.51
N THR A 75 -6.56 -15.93 11.53
CA THR A 75 -7.65 -16.92 11.57
C THR A 75 -8.79 -16.50 12.50
N ASP A 76 -8.49 -15.68 13.50
CA ASP A 76 -9.47 -15.17 14.46
C ASP A 76 -10.48 -14.23 13.78
N SER A 77 -11.76 -14.49 13.99
CA SER A 77 -12.84 -13.75 13.33
C SER A 77 -13.08 -12.38 13.97
N GLU A 78 -12.77 -12.21 15.25
CA GLU A 78 -12.85 -10.92 15.93
C GLU A 78 -11.70 -10.01 15.51
N GLU A 79 -10.47 -10.53 15.44
CA GLU A 79 -9.32 -9.79 14.94
C GLU A 79 -9.53 -9.36 13.48
N LYS A 80 -10.06 -10.25 12.63
CA LYS A 80 -10.43 -9.88 11.25
C LYS A 80 -11.42 -8.72 11.22
N ARG A 81 -12.46 -8.76 12.05
CA ARG A 81 -13.47 -7.69 12.11
C ARG A 81 -12.83 -6.37 12.54
N LEU A 82 -11.96 -6.39 13.55
CA LEU A 82 -11.25 -5.20 14.02
C LEU A 82 -10.30 -4.63 12.96
N LEU A 83 -9.56 -5.49 12.26
CA LEU A 83 -8.70 -5.09 11.14
C LEU A 83 -9.51 -4.42 10.02
N LEU A 84 -10.66 -4.98 9.63
CA LEU A 84 -11.52 -4.38 8.60
C LEU A 84 -12.02 -2.99 9.01
N GLN A 85 -12.28 -2.74 10.30
CA GLN A 85 -12.63 -1.41 10.81
C GLN A 85 -11.44 -0.44 10.75
N LEU A 86 -10.22 -0.90 10.98
CA LEU A 86 -9.00 -0.09 10.88
C LEU A 86 -8.59 0.20 9.44
N PHE A 87 -9.05 -0.59 8.47
CA PHE A 87 -8.78 -0.39 7.04
C PHE A 87 -9.74 0.61 6.38
N SER A 88 -10.80 1.00 7.08
CA SER A 88 -11.83 1.94 6.60
C SER A 88 -11.35 3.38 6.68
#